data_AF-A0A1B0C5H7-F1
#
_entry.id   AF-A0A1B0C5H7-F1
#
_cell.length_a   1.000
_cell.length_b   1.000
_cell.length_c   1.000
_cell.angle_alpha   90.00
_cell.angle_beta   90.00
_cell.angle_gamma   90.00
#
_symmetry.space_group_name_H-M   'P 1'
#
loop_
_entity.id
_entity.type
_entity.pdbx_description
1 polymer ?
#
loop_
_entity_poly.entity_id
_entity_poly.type
_entity_poly.pdbx_seq_one_letter_code
_entity_poly.pdbx_strand_id
1 'polypeptide(L)'
;MIGVTLGKVEMRKDITTAESQCNLKRVTPLRTQCFRWPSNGKSLNIANGIIISANVILTYNHHKVTKNKMGSIVHGVNKYSPNISSENIIYWQNGINYQNDIVGRPSEIHISLIRLNSEIELMYDSSAIVSLPKKPFDGKSGCVVVGEGGARTREIVETPATILTRDDCLKSLPDVHENAICIKYKKNKNIYTCDTGQCEHFKDGAALFCDGTLTGIVNQVKPCDSSLPRPCTKVYEHVKWINTEMNELKKTILYPKHAQYLTYYGWYVNNLPAISGLGSILDKNIILTHFAPDLSNSSIIIRNSNNEIIREGYAIYGLKKYDKTPPGGSVLTWRMVKNFLIVSKPDPLQIQIGIIKVDENMILKSGKAATIKLPKQEPEDKLKCIVVHIRKVENEPIVETEVTIVEKSKCVEQLPGLHSHAFCFHVSDDNDEMNHCTIFLTGAPILCNNQLTCIVNDPGQCVPDLPRPCTLVYKFYEWIKVNIKELKASSPPRLLRTFSRNIYLFSVIFYTHLFLIL
;
A
#
# COMPACT_ATOMS: atom_id res chain seq x y z
N MET A 1 -15.08 -44.58 42.35
CA MET A 1 -13.66 -44.95 42.55
C MET A 1 -13.36 -46.04 41.54
N ILE A 2 -12.82 -45.67 40.38
CA ILE A 2 -11.37 -45.57 40.07
C ILE A 2 -10.72 -46.95 40.07
N GLY A 3 -10.21 -47.35 38.90
CA GLY A 3 -9.22 -48.42 38.79
C GLY A 3 -9.28 -49.23 37.50
N VAL A 4 -8.98 -48.63 36.35
CA VAL A 4 -8.43 -49.39 35.21
C VAL A 4 -7.20 -48.65 34.71
N THR A 5 -6.07 -49.34 34.76
CA THR A 5 -4.77 -48.85 34.30
C THR A 5 -4.24 -49.81 33.23
N LEU A 6 -3.88 -49.21 32.09
CA LEU A 6 -2.85 -49.55 31.10
C LEU A 6 -2.92 -50.91 30.36
N GLY A 7 -3.38 -50.84 29.11
CA GLY A 7 -2.94 -51.68 27.99
C GLY A 7 -2.60 -50.79 26.79
N LYS A 8 -1.37 -50.90 26.30
CA LYS A 8 -0.76 -50.12 25.20
C LYS A 8 -1.65 -50.02 23.95
N VAL A 9 -1.83 -48.81 23.43
CA VAL A 9 -2.22 -48.56 22.03
C VAL A 9 -0.98 -48.10 21.27
N GLU A 10 -0.63 -48.84 20.22
CA GLU A 10 0.37 -48.45 19.23
C GLU A 10 0.01 -47.09 18.62
N MET A 11 0.86 -46.09 18.83
CA MET A 11 0.83 -44.87 18.04
C MET A 11 1.48 -45.15 16.69
N ARG A 12 0.67 -45.02 15.64
CA ARG A 12 1.09 -44.90 14.24
C ARG A 12 2.23 -43.89 14.14
N LYS A 13 3.32 -44.30 13.48
CA LYS A 13 4.42 -43.42 13.07
C LYS A 13 3.86 -42.27 12.22
N ASP A 14 4.07 -41.05 12.71
CA ASP A 14 3.81 -39.81 12.00
C ASP A 14 4.59 -39.72 10.69
N ILE A 15 3.91 -39.19 9.69
CA ILE A 15 4.41 -38.88 8.35
C ILE A 15 5.35 -37.67 8.48
N THR A 16 6.66 -37.93 8.52
CA THR A 16 7.71 -36.91 8.39
C THR A 16 7.65 -36.26 7.01
N THR A 17 7.46 -34.94 6.96
CA THR A 17 7.46 -34.14 5.73
C THR A 17 8.87 -34.08 5.09
N ALA A 18 8.92 -34.03 3.76
CA ALA A 18 10.15 -34.04 2.94
C ALA A 18 11.15 -32.89 3.23
N GLU A 19 10.76 -31.87 3.98
CA GLU A 19 11.60 -30.73 4.37
C GLU A 19 12.60 -31.09 5.46
N SER A 20 12.22 -31.95 6.42
CA SER A 20 13.10 -32.47 7.48
C SER A 20 14.30 -33.24 6.91
N GLN A 21 14.16 -33.72 5.69
CA GLN A 21 15.12 -34.52 4.99
C GLN A 21 16.18 -33.61 4.30
N CYS A 22 15.82 -32.53 3.61
CA CYS A 22 16.79 -31.73 2.83
C CYS A 22 17.85 -30.92 3.62
N ASN A 23 17.99 -31.06 4.95
CA ASN A 23 18.75 -30.15 5.83
C ASN A 23 18.31 -28.68 5.71
N LEU A 24 17.12 -28.41 5.15
CA LEU A 24 16.55 -27.07 5.09
C LEU A 24 15.88 -26.81 6.43
N LYS A 25 16.37 -25.80 7.16
CA LYS A 25 15.70 -25.34 8.37
C LYS A 25 14.64 -24.32 7.96
N ARG A 26 13.38 -24.60 8.32
CA ARG A 26 12.35 -23.58 8.32
C ARG A 26 12.77 -22.49 9.29
N VAL A 27 12.79 -21.25 8.80
CA VAL A 27 13.17 -20.10 9.60
C VAL A 27 11.89 -19.44 10.08
N THR A 28 11.86 -19.05 11.35
CA THR A 28 10.94 -18.00 11.80
C THR A 28 11.24 -16.75 10.96
N PRO A 29 10.27 -16.04 10.36
CA PRO A 29 10.46 -15.09 9.24
C PRO A 29 11.27 -13.81 9.54
N LEU A 30 12.12 -13.83 10.55
CA LEU A 30 12.78 -12.70 11.18
C LEU A 30 13.57 -11.79 10.23
N ARG A 31 13.97 -12.21 9.00
CA ARG A 31 15.06 -11.50 8.28
C ARG A 31 14.98 -11.40 6.74
N THR A 32 13.99 -11.99 6.06
CA THR A 32 13.93 -11.97 4.58
C THR A 32 12.51 -11.78 4.06
N GLN A 33 12.35 -10.89 3.08
CA GLN A 33 11.07 -10.52 2.47
C GLN A 33 11.03 -10.90 0.99
N CYS A 34 9.82 -11.16 0.47
CA CYS A 34 9.61 -11.36 -0.96
C CYS A 34 9.26 -10.02 -1.63
N PHE A 35 9.80 -9.77 -2.81
CA PHE A 35 9.43 -8.64 -3.64
C PHE A 35 8.60 -9.07 -4.83
N ARG A 36 7.76 -8.17 -5.32
CA ARG A 36 7.06 -8.30 -6.59
C ARG A 36 7.28 -7.07 -7.45
N TRP A 37 7.67 -7.31 -8.70
CA TRP A 37 7.69 -6.29 -9.75
C TRP A 37 6.31 -6.12 -10.39
N PRO A 38 5.90 -4.90 -10.81
CA PRO A 38 4.81 -4.75 -11.75
C PRO A 38 5.29 -5.23 -13.12
N SER A 39 4.77 -6.36 -13.62
CA SER A 39 5.03 -6.81 -14.99
C SER A 39 3.76 -6.74 -15.84
N ASN A 40 3.94 -6.38 -17.11
CA ASN A 40 2.90 -6.16 -18.13
C ASN A 40 2.29 -7.49 -18.64
N GLY A 41 1.97 -8.41 -17.74
CA GLY A 41 1.39 -9.70 -18.09
C GLY A 41 2.34 -10.89 -17.89
N LYS A 42 1.77 -11.90 -17.22
CA LYS A 42 2.15 -13.32 -17.17
C LYS A 42 3.48 -13.75 -16.53
N SER A 43 4.44 -12.89 -16.21
CA SER A 43 5.61 -13.28 -15.39
C SER A 43 5.80 -12.38 -14.16
N LEU A 44 5.40 -12.86 -12.98
CA LEU A 44 5.84 -12.21 -11.73
C LEU A 44 7.35 -12.38 -11.60
N ASN A 45 8.11 -11.28 -11.65
CA ASN A 45 9.49 -11.31 -11.18
C ASN A 45 9.46 -11.19 -9.66
N ILE A 46 9.68 -12.32 -8.99
CA ILE A 46 9.83 -12.40 -7.54
C ILE A 46 11.32 -12.39 -7.22
N ALA A 47 11.71 -11.49 -6.31
CA ALA A 47 13.08 -11.40 -5.79
C ALA A 47 13.05 -11.44 -4.26
N ASN A 48 14.20 -11.66 -3.63
CA ASN A 48 14.33 -11.58 -2.17
C ASN A 48 14.91 -10.24 -1.73
N GLY A 49 14.58 -9.86 -0.50
CA GLY A 49 14.97 -8.60 0.13
C GLY A 49 15.25 -8.68 1.60
N ILE A 50 16.01 -7.69 2.06
CA ILE A 50 16.51 -7.64 3.43
C ILE A 50 16.08 -6.32 4.05
N ILE A 51 15.33 -6.42 5.15
CA ILE A 51 14.90 -5.25 5.93
C ILE A 51 16.12 -4.68 6.63
N ILE A 52 16.57 -3.51 6.21
CA ILE A 52 17.69 -2.80 6.87
C ILE A 52 17.24 -1.50 7.57
N SER A 53 15.97 -1.14 7.38
CA SER A 53 15.23 -0.09 8.10
C SER A 53 13.74 -0.45 8.02
N ALA A 54 12.91 0.14 8.88
CA ALA A 54 11.45 -0.03 8.81
C ALA A 54 10.87 0.37 7.43
N ASN A 55 11.63 1.09 6.61
CA ASN A 55 11.11 1.74 5.43
C ASN A 55 12.07 1.72 4.22
N VAL A 56 13.17 0.96 4.33
CA VAL A 56 14.15 0.71 3.26
C VAL A 56 14.51 -0.77 3.24
N ILE A 57 14.46 -1.35 2.04
CA ILE A 57 14.88 -2.74 1.78
C ILE A 57 16.14 -2.75 0.93
N LEU A 58 17.06 -3.64 1.27
CA LEU A 58 18.27 -3.94 0.52
C LEU A 58 18.04 -5.17 -0.37
N THR A 59 18.44 -5.07 -1.64
CA THR A 59 18.29 -6.16 -2.61
C THR A 59 19.38 -6.10 -3.68
N TYR A 60 19.33 -6.97 -4.69
CA TYR A 60 20.33 -7.07 -5.74
C TYR A 60 20.13 -6.01 -6.85
N ASN A 61 18.88 -5.65 -7.15
CA ASN A 61 18.55 -4.70 -8.22
C ASN A 61 17.16 -4.07 -7.99
N HIS A 62 17.04 -2.80 -8.33
CA HIS A 62 15.80 -2.05 -8.49
C HIS A 62 15.67 -1.68 -9.96
N HIS A 63 14.70 -2.26 -10.67
CA HIS A 63 14.28 -1.67 -11.94
C HIS A 63 13.52 -0.35 -11.67
N LYS A 64 13.51 0.57 -12.64
CA LYS A 64 12.68 1.76 -12.49
C LYS A 64 11.22 1.37 -12.66
N VAL A 65 10.36 1.81 -11.75
CA VAL A 65 8.90 1.71 -11.93
C VAL A 65 8.35 3.05 -12.43
N THR A 66 7.24 3.02 -13.16
CA THR A 66 6.61 4.24 -13.69
C THR A 66 5.71 4.87 -12.62
N LYS A 67 5.27 6.13 -12.78
CA LYS A 67 4.32 6.76 -11.85
C LYS A 67 3.03 5.95 -11.67
N ASN A 68 2.64 5.22 -12.71
CA ASN A 68 1.38 4.48 -12.78
C ASN A 68 1.53 2.99 -12.41
N LYS A 69 2.76 2.49 -12.25
CA LYS A 69 3.07 1.12 -11.83
C LYS A 69 3.92 1.15 -10.57
N MET A 70 3.46 0.51 -9.50
CA MET A 70 4.23 0.41 -8.25
C MET A 70 4.80 -0.99 -8.11
N GLY A 71 5.97 -1.10 -7.51
CA GLY A 71 6.41 -2.36 -6.94
C GLY A 71 5.78 -2.59 -5.60
N SER A 72 5.79 -3.85 -5.16
CA SER A 72 5.36 -4.20 -3.81
C SER A 72 6.33 -5.17 -3.16
N ILE A 73 6.30 -5.17 -1.83
CA ILE A 73 6.94 -6.16 -0.99
C ILE A 73 5.86 -6.97 -0.29
N VAL A 74 6.23 -8.18 0.12
CA VAL A 74 5.46 -9.00 1.04
C VAL A 74 6.36 -9.31 2.23
N HIS A 75 5.90 -8.94 3.42
CA HIS A 75 6.62 -9.15 4.68
C HIS A 75 5.82 -9.98 5.68
N GLY A 76 6.45 -10.43 6.77
CA GLY A 76 5.76 -11.15 7.84
C GLY A 76 5.30 -12.57 7.50
N VAL A 77 5.62 -13.09 6.31
CA VAL A 77 5.22 -14.43 5.86
C VAL A 77 6.43 -15.32 5.59
N ASN A 78 6.29 -16.60 5.94
CA ASN A 78 7.33 -17.61 5.70
C ASN A 78 7.12 -18.38 4.38
N LYS A 79 5.94 -18.27 3.76
CA LYS A 79 5.56 -18.96 2.54
C LYS A 79 4.77 -18.02 1.65
N TYR A 80 5.17 -17.94 0.39
CA TYR A 80 4.37 -17.25 -0.61
C TYR A 80 3.07 -18.04 -0.88
N SER A 81 1.94 -17.35 -0.80
CA SER A 81 0.62 -17.82 -1.16
C SER A 81 0.00 -16.86 -2.17
N PRO A 82 -0.83 -17.31 -3.14
CA PRO A 82 -1.61 -16.39 -3.96
C PRO A 82 -2.56 -15.52 -3.12
N ASN A 83 -2.97 -15.99 -1.93
CA ASN A 83 -3.87 -15.28 -1.01
C ASN A 83 -3.09 -14.63 0.14
N ILE A 84 -2.20 -13.68 -0.18
CA ILE A 84 -1.49 -12.88 0.81
C ILE A 84 -2.44 -11.82 1.38
N SER A 85 -2.49 -11.70 2.70
CA SER A 85 -3.19 -10.61 3.38
C SER A 85 -2.59 -9.27 2.96
N SER A 86 -3.45 -8.31 2.62
CA SER A 86 -2.99 -7.02 2.14
C SER A 86 -2.24 -6.20 3.20
N GLU A 87 -2.40 -6.53 4.48
CA GLU A 87 -1.62 -5.95 5.58
C GLU A 87 -0.11 -6.26 5.48
N ASN A 88 0.23 -7.40 4.86
CA ASN A 88 1.60 -7.84 4.63
C ASN A 88 2.20 -7.23 3.35
N ILE A 89 1.41 -6.47 2.58
CA ILE A 89 1.83 -5.87 1.32
C ILE A 89 2.13 -4.39 1.53
N ILE A 90 3.35 -3.99 1.17
CA ILE A 90 3.73 -2.57 1.16
C ILE A 90 4.24 -2.19 -0.23
N TYR A 91 3.75 -1.08 -0.74
CA TYR A 91 4.11 -0.58 -2.06
C TYR A 91 5.35 0.30 -2.02
N TRP A 92 6.04 0.40 -3.15
CA TRP A 92 7.19 1.27 -3.33
C TRP A 92 7.27 1.79 -4.76
N GLN A 93 7.85 2.97 -4.93
CA GLN A 93 8.05 3.63 -6.23
C GLN A 93 9.48 4.15 -6.45
N ASN A 94 10.24 4.24 -5.37
CA ASN A 94 11.55 4.86 -5.38
C ASN A 94 12.60 3.84 -4.96
N GLY A 95 13.74 3.88 -5.63
CA GLY A 95 14.88 3.05 -5.33
C GLY A 95 16.09 3.52 -6.13
N ILE A 96 17.24 2.99 -5.76
CA ILE A 96 18.51 3.37 -6.35
C ILE A 96 19.41 2.14 -6.45
N ASN A 97 20.03 1.97 -7.62
CA ASN A 97 21.05 0.95 -7.82
C ASN A 97 22.43 1.55 -7.62
N TYR A 98 23.36 0.72 -7.15
CA TYR A 98 24.77 1.08 -7.15
C TYR A 98 25.32 1.23 -8.57
N GLN A 99 24.93 0.32 -9.48
CA GLN A 99 25.22 0.37 -10.90
C GLN A 99 23.93 0.37 -11.71
N ASN A 100 23.88 1.21 -12.75
CA ASN A 100 22.77 1.23 -13.69
C ASN A 100 22.93 0.12 -14.74
N ASP A 101 21.81 -0.26 -15.38
CA ASP A 101 21.78 -1.16 -16.55
C ASP A 101 22.40 -2.55 -16.35
N ILE A 102 22.29 -3.08 -15.11
CA ILE A 102 22.72 -4.45 -14.76
C ILE A 102 22.01 -5.47 -15.66
N VAL A 103 22.79 -6.21 -16.45
CA VAL A 103 22.28 -7.28 -17.32
C VAL A 103 22.43 -8.67 -16.69
N GLY A 104 23.15 -8.76 -15.56
CA GLY A 104 23.29 -9.98 -14.78
C GLY A 104 24.59 -10.72 -15.07
N ARG A 105 25.71 -9.98 -15.18
CA ARG A 105 27.05 -10.55 -15.37
C ARG A 105 27.77 -10.71 -14.02
N PRO A 106 28.65 -11.73 -13.85
CA PRO A 106 29.45 -11.86 -12.63
C PRO A 106 30.41 -10.68 -12.35
N SER A 107 30.75 -9.91 -13.39
CA SER A 107 31.60 -8.73 -13.31
C SER A 107 30.90 -7.48 -12.77
N GLU A 108 29.58 -7.53 -12.58
CA GLU A 108 28.76 -6.41 -12.13
C GLU A 108 28.49 -6.49 -10.62
N ILE A 109 28.30 -5.34 -9.98
CA ILE A 109 27.90 -5.21 -8.58
C ILE A 109 26.40 -5.09 -8.49
N HIS A 110 25.78 -6.08 -7.84
CA HIS A 110 24.32 -6.20 -7.74
C HIS A 110 23.91 -5.84 -6.32
N ILE A 111 23.78 -4.54 -6.07
CA ILE A 111 23.25 -4.00 -4.82
C ILE A 111 22.38 -2.78 -5.09
N SER A 112 21.26 -2.73 -4.39
CA SER A 112 20.22 -1.75 -4.60
C SER A 112 19.41 -1.51 -3.33
N LEU A 113 18.89 -0.30 -3.20
CA LEU A 113 17.99 0.10 -2.13
C LEU A 113 16.62 0.45 -2.70
N ILE A 114 15.58 0.00 -2.01
CA ILE A 114 14.18 0.32 -2.30
C ILE A 114 13.60 1.07 -1.11
N ARG A 115 12.96 2.22 -1.37
CA ARG A 115 12.25 3.03 -0.37
C ARG A 115 10.77 2.69 -0.39
N LEU A 116 10.27 2.19 0.73
CA LEU A 116 8.85 1.85 0.91
C LEU A 116 7.97 3.08 1.10
N ASN A 117 6.73 3.03 0.58
CA ASN A 117 5.75 4.12 0.68
C ASN A 117 5.15 4.24 2.09
N SER A 118 5.17 3.16 2.86
CA SER A 118 4.87 3.16 4.30
C SER A 118 5.94 2.41 5.08
N GLU A 119 5.99 2.64 6.39
CA GLU A 119 6.85 1.87 7.28
C GLU A 119 6.24 0.48 7.52
N ILE A 120 7.12 -0.50 7.69
CA ILE A 120 6.80 -1.84 8.12
C ILE A 120 6.48 -1.78 9.61
N GLU A 121 5.33 -2.32 10.00
CA GLU A 121 5.03 -2.59 11.39
C GLU A 121 5.86 -3.80 11.83
N LEU A 122 6.93 -3.52 12.58
CA LEU A 122 7.84 -4.56 13.07
C LEU A 122 7.17 -5.32 14.22
N MET A 123 6.59 -6.47 13.92
CA MET A 123 6.13 -7.41 14.93
C MET A 123 7.26 -8.36 15.29
N TYR A 124 7.54 -8.49 16.59
CA TYR A 124 8.71 -9.20 17.14
C TYR A 124 8.91 -10.62 16.56
N ASP A 125 7.80 -11.32 16.27
CA ASP A 125 7.82 -12.70 15.79
C ASP A 125 7.82 -12.85 14.26
N SER A 126 7.61 -11.76 13.50
CA SER A 126 7.39 -11.84 12.05
C SER A 126 8.28 -10.95 11.18
N SER A 127 8.87 -9.87 11.72
CA SER A 127 9.72 -8.96 10.93
C SER A 127 10.72 -8.23 11.82
N ALA A 128 12.01 -8.24 11.46
CA ALA A 128 13.06 -7.51 12.17
C ALA A 128 14.04 -6.81 11.23
N ILE A 129 14.66 -5.73 11.72
CA ILE A 129 15.71 -5.01 11.02
C ILE A 129 17.04 -5.75 11.16
N VAL A 130 17.69 -6.03 10.04
CA VAL A 130 19.03 -6.59 9.96
C VAL A 130 20.07 -5.48 10.11
N SER A 131 21.00 -5.67 11.04
CA SER A 131 22.14 -4.75 11.19
C SER A 131 23.16 -4.93 10.07
N LEU A 132 23.66 -3.81 9.54
CA LEU A 132 24.75 -3.82 8.57
C LEU A 132 26.07 -4.29 9.23
N PRO A 133 26.94 -5.00 8.49
CA PRO A 133 28.20 -5.50 9.01
C PRO A 133 29.13 -4.35 9.42
N LYS A 134 29.81 -4.49 10.56
CA LYS A 134 30.80 -3.53 11.07
C LYS A 134 32.25 -3.89 10.74
N LYS A 135 32.49 -5.12 10.29
CA LYS A 135 33.81 -5.66 9.95
C LYS A 135 33.69 -6.57 8.72
N PRO A 136 34.75 -6.72 7.93
CA PRO A 136 34.76 -7.69 6.83
C PRO A 136 34.65 -9.12 7.37
N PHE A 137 34.10 -10.00 6.56
CA PHE A 137 34.03 -11.43 6.87
C PHE A 137 35.44 -12.04 6.84
N ASP A 138 35.78 -12.85 7.85
CA ASP A 138 37.12 -13.40 8.06
C ASP A 138 37.38 -14.73 7.34
N GLY A 139 36.37 -15.29 6.67
CA GLY A 139 36.48 -16.52 5.89
C GLY A 139 36.35 -17.83 6.69
N LYS A 140 36.14 -17.78 8.02
CA LYS A 140 36.30 -18.96 8.89
C LYS A 140 35.00 -19.55 9.47
N SER A 141 33.86 -18.90 9.29
CA SER A 141 32.59 -19.34 9.87
C SER A 141 31.67 -20.05 8.88
N GLY A 142 30.70 -20.79 9.42
CA GLY A 142 29.63 -21.39 8.64
C GLY A 142 28.68 -20.31 8.09
N CYS A 143 28.29 -20.45 6.82
CA CYS A 143 27.41 -19.52 6.16
C CYS A 143 26.11 -20.19 5.71
N VAL A 144 25.04 -19.41 5.71
CA VAL A 144 23.72 -19.80 5.22
C VAL A 144 23.17 -18.71 4.30
N VAL A 145 22.49 -19.12 3.24
CA VAL A 145 21.65 -18.23 2.44
C VAL A 145 20.23 -18.33 2.95
N VAL A 146 19.62 -17.19 3.28
CA VAL A 146 18.23 -17.07 3.69
C VAL A 146 17.45 -16.42 2.56
N GLY A 147 16.45 -17.14 2.06
CA GLY A 147 15.58 -16.71 0.97
C GLY A 147 14.64 -17.82 0.55
N GLU A 148 13.85 -17.57 -0.49
CA GLU A 148 13.03 -18.60 -1.11
C GLU A 148 13.92 -19.77 -1.58
N GLY A 149 13.62 -20.99 -1.11
CA GLY A 149 14.44 -22.16 -1.42
C GLY A 149 13.66 -23.38 -1.85
N GLY A 150 14.18 -24.06 -2.88
CA GLY A 150 13.67 -25.30 -3.43
C GLY A 150 12.68 -25.10 -4.57
N ALA A 151 12.64 -26.05 -5.51
CA ALA A 151 11.82 -25.93 -6.73
C ALA A 151 10.30 -26.06 -6.50
N ARG A 152 9.85 -26.42 -5.28
CA ARG A 152 8.43 -26.77 -5.01
C ARG A 152 7.78 -26.00 -3.86
N THR A 153 8.58 -25.54 -2.92
CA THR A 153 8.11 -24.86 -1.71
C THR A 153 8.56 -23.41 -1.84
N ARG A 154 7.63 -22.50 -2.18
CA ARG A 154 7.91 -21.05 -2.17
C ARG A 154 8.05 -20.52 -0.73
N GLU A 155 8.84 -21.24 0.07
CA GLU A 155 9.07 -21.05 1.49
C GLU A 155 10.43 -20.40 1.69
N ILE A 156 10.52 -19.50 2.67
CA ILE A 156 11.77 -18.92 3.12
C ILE A 156 12.49 -19.95 3.99
N VAL A 157 13.69 -20.32 3.58
CA VAL A 157 14.50 -21.36 4.24
C VAL A 157 15.94 -20.90 4.42
N GLU A 158 16.61 -21.49 5.41
CA GLU A 158 18.06 -21.43 5.54
C GLU A 158 18.70 -22.55 4.71
N THR A 159 19.51 -22.16 3.72
CA THR A 159 20.30 -23.09 2.90
C THR A 159 21.78 -22.97 3.25
N PRO A 160 22.45 -24.03 3.74
CA PRO A 160 23.89 -24.01 3.98
C PRO A 160 24.69 -23.67 2.71
N ALA A 161 25.68 -22.79 2.86
CA ALA A 161 26.53 -22.33 1.78
C ALA A 161 28.02 -22.47 2.16
N THR A 162 28.82 -23.00 1.23
CA THR A 162 30.27 -23.02 1.36
C THR A 162 30.85 -21.81 0.62
N ILE A 163 31.66 -21.02 1.31
CA ILE A 163 32.41 -19.91 0.72
C ILE A 163 33.63 -20.46 -0.02
N LEU A 164 33.85 -20.00 -1.24
CA LEU A 164 35.07 -20.31 -1.99
C LEU A 164 36.18 -19.31 -1.69
N THR A 165 37.42 -19.78 -1.79
CA THR A 165 38.59 -18.91 -1.88
C THR A 165 38.48 -18.02 -3.13
N ARG A 166 39.16 -16.87 -3.13
CA ARG A 166 39.19 -15.99 -4.30
C ARG A 166 39.74 -16.70 -5.53
N ASP A 167 40.78 -17.50 -5.37
CA ASP A 167 41.39 -18.24 -6.46
C ASP A 167 40.44 -19.29 -7.05
N ASP A 168 39.74 -20.05 -6.22
CA ASP A 168 38.78 -21.06 -6.72
C ASP A 168 37.52 -20.41 -7.35
N CYS A 169 37.14 -19.24 -6.84
CA CYS A 169 36.11 -18.39 -7.43
C CYS A 169 36.54 -17.93 -8.84
N LEU A 170 37.76 -17.39 -8.99
CA LEU A 170 38.31 -16.94 -10.28
C LEU A 170 38.53 -18.07 -11.29
N LYS A 171 38.96 -19.25 -10.84
CA LYS A 171 39.05 -20.43 -11.72
C LYS A 171 37.71 -20.79 -12.35
N SER A 172 36.61 -20.60 -11.61
CA SER A 172 35.26 -20.95 -12.07
C SER A 172 34.54 -19.78 -12.77
N LEU A 173 34.82 -18.55 -12.34
CA LEU A 173 34.24 -17.30 -12.84
C LEU A 173 35.36 -16.26 -13.02
N PRO A 174 36.07 -16.27 -14.16
CA PRO A 174 37.26 -15.43 -14.35
C PRO A 174 36.98 -13.92 -14.23
N ASP A 175 35.81 -13.47 -14.67
CA ASP A 175 35.44 -12.06 -14.70
C ASP A 175 34.71 -11.61 -13.43
N VAL A 176 34.66 -12.42 -12.37
CA VAL A 176 33.87 -12.07 -11.18
C VAL A 176 34.47 -10.89 -10.41
N HIS A 177 33.63 -9.91 -10.10
CA HIS A 177 34.03 -8.64 -9.50
C HIS A 177 34.78 -8.84 -8.15
N GLU A 178 35.75 -7.98 -7.84
CA GLU A 178 36.57 -8.07 -6.62
C GLU A 178 35.77 -8.00 -5.31
N ASN A 179 34.71 -7.18 -5.31
CA ASN A 179 33.74 -7.05 -4.23
C ASN A 179 32.64 -8.13 -4.24
N ALA A 180 32.85 -9.24 -4.94
CA ALA A 180 31.99 -10.42 -4.86
C ALA A 180 32.63 -11.55 -4.03
N ILE A 181 31.79 -12.38 -3.42
CA ILE A 181 32.15 -13.66 -2.81
C ILE A 181 31.44 -14.75 -3.59
N CYS A 182 32.15 -15.81 -3.96
CA CYS A 182 31.54 -16.99 -4.55
C CYS A 182 31.08 -17.97 -3.48
N ILE A 183 29.84 -18.44 -3.59
CA ILE A 183 29.28 -19.49 -2.75
C ILE A 183 28.93 -20.73 -3.57
N LYS A 184 29.03 -21.91 -2.94
CA LYS A 184 28.56 -23.18 -3.49
C LYS A 184 27.51 -23.81 -2.59
N TYR A 185 26.51 -24.40 -3.23
CA TYR A 185 25.54 -25.26 -2.56
C TYR A 185 26.15 -26.66 -2.37
N LYS A 186 26.14 -27.17 -1.14
CA LYS A 186 26.57 -28.54 -0.86
C LYS A 186 25.36 -29.46 -0.99
N LYS A 187 25.24 -30.16 -2.12
CA LYS A 187 24.18 -31.15 -2.34
C LYS A 187 24.14 -32.17 -1.21
N ASN A 188 22.96 -32.39 -0.62
CA ASN A 188 22.73 -33.51 0.28
C ASN A 188 22.39 -34.77 -0.54
N LYS A 189 23.40 -35.62 -0.78
CA LYS A 189 23.31 -36.79 -1.70
C LYS A 189 22.34 -37.88 -1.28
N ASN A 190 21.85 -37.88 -0.04
CA ASN A 190 20.92 -38.92 0.44
C ASN A 190 19.45 -38.62 0.07
N ILE A 191 19.23 -37.43 -0.50
CA ILE A 191 18.02 -36.64 -0.70
C ILE A 191 17.35 -36.65 -2.09
N TYR A 192 16.71 -37.72 -2.59
CA TYR A 192 16.20 -37.72 -3.99
C TYR A 192 15.24 -36.56 -4.35
N THR A 193 14.57 -35.94 -3.37
CA THR A 193 13.68 -34.78 -3.56
C THR A 193 14.39 -33.42 -3.52
N CYS A 194 15.69 -33.39 -3.19
CA CYS A 194 16.51 -32.18 -3.02
C CYS A 194 17.59 -32.05 -4.11
N ASP A 195 17.42 -32.76 -5.24
CA ASP A 195 18.45 -32.88 -6.28
C ASP A 195 18.58 -31.65 -7.20
N THR A 196 18.04 -30.52 -6.74
CA THR A 196 18.10 -29.22 -7.41
C THR A 196 19.46 -28.54 -7.19
N GLY A 197 19.90 -27.77 -8.18
CA GLY A 197 21.16 -27.03 -8.12
C GLY A 197 21.04 -25.71 -7.35
N GLN A 198 22.15 -25.02 -7.18
CA GLN A 198 22.20 -23.74 -6.45
C GLN A 198 21.22 -22.67 -6.97
N CYS A 199 20.84 -22.70 -8.26
CA CYS A 199 19.89 -21.76 -8.84
C CYS A 199 18.49 -21.81 -8.20
N GLU A 200 18.12 -22.94 -7.61
CA GLU A 200 16.83 -23.11 -6.92
C GLU A 200 16.88 -22.77 -5.43
N HIS A 201 18.09 -22.68 -4.86
CA HIS A 201 18.27 -22.42 -3.43
C HIS A 201 18.86 -21.04 -3.12
N PHE A 202 19.59 -20.46 -4.07
CA PHE A 202 20.20 -19.13 -3.96
C PHE A 202 19.49 -18.19 -4.94
N LYS A 203 18.24 -17.83 -4.60
CA LYS A 203 17.44 -16.90 -5.39
C LYS A 203 18.01 -15.49 -5.33
N ASP A 204 17.79 -14.72 -6.40
CA ASP A 204 18.32 -13.37 -6.54
C ASP A 204 17.86 -12.46 -5.38
N GLY A 205 18.78 -11.67 -4.83
CA GLY A 205 18.54 -10.79 -3.69
C GLY A 205 18.49 -11.48 -2.33
N ALA A 206 18.66 -12.81 -2.26
CA ALA A 206 18.67 -13.53 -0.99
C ALA A 206 19.87 -13.13 -0.13
N ALA A 207 19.71 -13.26 1.19
CA ALA A 207 20.68 -12.81 2.16
C ALA A 207 21.69 -13.91 2.46
N LEU A 208 22.99 -13.65 2.28
CA LEU A 208 24.06 -14.51 2.78
C LEU A 208 24.46 -14.04 4.19
N PHE A 209 24.21 -14.89 5.18
CA PHE A 209 24.65 -14.69 6.55
C PHE A 209 25.83 -15.62 6.87
N CYS A 210 26.91 -15.08 7.42
CA CYS A 210 28.00 -15.84 8.00
C CYS A 210 28.15 -15.42 9.47
N ASP A 211 28.11 -16.40 10.39
CA ASP A 211 28.09 -16.13 11.84
C ASP A 211 27.03 -15.09 12.26
N GLY A 212 25.82 -15.24 11.71
CA GLY A 212 24.68 -14.34 11.97
C GLY A 212 24.82 -12.91 11.43
N THR A 213 25.95 -12.57 10.79
CA THR A 213 26.22 -11.26 10.20
C THR A 213 25.84 -11.24 8.72
N LEU A 214 25.17 -10.18 8.26
CA LEU A 214 24.86 -10.02 6.83
C LEU A 214 26.16 -9.78 6.04
N THR A 215 26.60 -10.80 5.32
CA THR A 215 27.88 -10.82 4.61
C THR A 215 27.73 -10.51 3.14
N GLY A 216 26.65 -11.00 2.51
CA GLY A 216 26.46 -10.85 1.06
C GLY A 216 25.00 -10.80 0.63
N ILE A 217 24.78 -10.34 -0.60
CA ILE A 217 23.50 -10.40 -1.31
C ILE A 217 23.70 -11.26 -2.55
N VAL A 218 22.83 -12.24 -2.78
CA VAL A 218 22.93 -13.12 -3.95
C VAL A 218 22.70 -12.32 -5.24
N ASN A 219 23.69 -12.34 -6.14
CA ASN A 219 23.62 -11.64 -7.42
C ASN A 219 22.70 -12.38 -8.40
N GLN A 220 21.99 -11.63 -9.25
CA GLN A 220 21.37 -12.18 -10.46
C GLN A 220 22.43 -12.51 -11.52
N VAL A 221 22.57 -13.78 -11.89
CA VAL A 221 23.37 -14.18 -13.06
C VAL A 221 22.46 -14.83 -14.10
N LYS A 222 22.53 -14.35 -15.35
CA LYS A 222 21.70 -14.79 -16.48
C LYS A 222 22.54 -15.32 -17.65
N PRO A 223 22.31 -16.56 -18.12
CA PRO A 223 21.52 -17.61 -17.48
C PRO A 223 22.14 -18.08 -16.15
N CYS A 224 21.34 -18.65 -15.26
CA CYS A 224 21.87 -19.29 -14.06
C CYS A 224 22.37 -20.69 -14.37
N ASP A 225 23.67 -20.93 -14.19
CA ASP A 225 24.28 -22.25 -14.27
C ASP A 225 24.47 -22.83 -12.87
N SER A 226 23.86 -23.99 -12.62
CA SER A 226 23.96 -24.70 -11.34
C SER A 226 25.29 -25.44 -11.12
N SER A 227 26.11 -25.58 -12.17
CA SER A 227 27.44 -26.20 -12.11
C SER A 227 28.54 -25.22 -11.63
N LEU A 228 28.34 -23.93 -11.87
CA LEU A 228 29.23 -22.85 -11.45
C LEU A 228 28.93 -22.43 -10.00
N PRO A 229 29.83 -21.73 -9.28
CA PRO A 229 29.47 -21.08 -8.02
C PRO A 229 28.54 -19.87 -8.24
N ARG A 230 27.83 -19.43 -7.19
CA ARG A 230 26.99 -18.23 -7.23
C ARG A 230 27.76 -17.03 -6.66
N PRO A 231 27.90 -15.91 -7.39
CA PRO A 231 28.47 -14.70 -6.82
C PRO A 231 27.47 -14.01 -5.89
N CYS A 232 27.97 -13.42 -4.81
CA CYS A 232 27.24 -12.55 -3.90
C CYS A 232 28.01 -11.25 -3.72
N THR A 233 27.33 -10.10 -3.80
CA THR A 233 27.93 -8.79 -3.54
C THR A 233 28.26 -8.66 -2.04
N LYS A 234 29.51 -8.32 -1.70
CA LYS A 234 29.97 -8.12 -0.31
C LYS A 234 29.30 -6.90 0.31
N VAL A 235 28.49 -7.09 1.36
CA VAL A 235 27.74 -5.96 1.95
C VAL A 235 28.67 -4.96 2.64
N TYR A 236 29.71 -5.44 3.34
CA TYR A 236 30.65 -4.57 4.08
C TYR A 236 31.30 -3.49 3.21
N GLU A 237 31.75 -3.84 2.01
CA GLU A 237 32.41 -2.92 1.07
C GLU A 237 31.47 -1.78 0.60
N HIS A 238 30.16 -1.97 0.73
CA HIS A 238 29.15 -1.02 0.31
C HIS A 238 28.42 -0.33 1.47
N VAL A 239 28.76 -0.59 2.74
CA VAL A 239 28.07 0.01 3.90
C VAL A 239 28.06 1.54 3.87
N LYS A 240 29.16 2.17 3.43
CA LYS A 240 29.22 3.63 3.28
C LYS A 240 28.19 4.13 2.26
N TRP A 241 28.14 3.49 1.09
CA TRP A 241 27.16 3.81 0.05
C TRP A 241 25.73 3.58 0.53
N ILE A 242 25.46 2.42 1.16
CA ILE A 242 24.14 2.09 1.72
C ILE A 242 23.67 3.20 2.67
N ASN A 243 24.51 3.61 3.62
CA ASN A 243 24.15 4.64 4.60
C ASN A 243 23.89 6.01 3.96
N THR A 244 24.74 6.41 3.00
CA THR A 244 24.56 7.67 2.26
C THR A 244 23.23 7.67 1.51
N GLU A 245 22.98 6.65 0.69
CA GLU A 245 21.78 6.58 -0.14
C GLU A 245 20.51 6.36 0.68
N MET A 246 20.57 5.62 1.78
CA MET A 246 19.46 5.54 2.73
C MET A 246 19.06 6.93 3.26
N ASN A 247 20.03 7.80 3.52
CA ASN A 247 19.75 9.15 4.00
C ASN A 247 19.18 10.04 2.89
N GLU A 248 19.63 9.90 1.65
CA GLU A 248 19.01 10.60 0.51
C GLU A 248 17.59 10.11 0.23
N LEU A 249 17.35 8.79 0.24
CA LEU A 249 16.01 8.22 0.07
C LEU A 249 15.03 8.61 1.20
N LYS A 250 15.53 8.94 2.40
CA LYS A 250 14.69 9.50 3.47
C LYS A 250 14.20 10.91 3.17
N LYS A 251 14.92 11.68 2.35
CA LYS A 251 14.51 13.03 1.94
C LYS A 251 13.46 13.00 0.83
N THR A 252 13.29 11.87 0.15
CA THR A 252 12.27 11.72 -0.89
C THR A 252 10.88 11.91 -0.30
N ILE A 253 10.13 12.87 -0.86
CA ILE A 253 8.73 13.09 -0.49
C ILE A 253 7.92 11.88 -0.98
N LEU A 254 7.49 11.03 -0.05
CA LEU A 254 6.67 9.84 -0.36
C LEU A 254 5.20 10.16 -0.64
N TYR A 255 4.75 11.35 -0.28
CA TYR A 255 3.35 11.71 -0.32
C TYR A 255 3.10 12.73 -1.40
N PRO A 256 2.07 12.53 -2.24
CA PRO A 256 1.70 13.56 -3.19
C PRO A 256 1.42 14.86 -2.44
N LYS A 257 1.96 15.96 -2.97
CA LYS A 257 1.86 17.31 -2.36
C LYS A 257 0.41 17.66 -2.02
N HIS A 258 -0.53 17.17 -2.81
CA HIS A 258 -1.94 17.50 -2.71
C HIS A 258 -2.78 16.47 -1.96
N ALA A 259 -2.17 15.37 -1.48
CA ALA A 259 -2.85 14.36 -0.67
C ALA A 259 -3.48 14.96 0.60
N GLN A 260 -2.88 16.00 1.17
CA GLN A 260 -3.39 16.70 2.34
C GLN A 260 -4.77 17.37 2.14
N TYR A 261 -5.19 17.60 0.90
CA TYR A 261 -6.51 18.18 0.59
C TYR A 261 -7.58 17.10 0.41
N LEU A 262 -7.19 15.83 0.27
CA LEU A 262 -8.08 14.75 -0.11
C LEU A 262 -8.80 14.16 1.12
N THR A 263 -10.06 13.83 0.89
CA THR A 263 -10.89 13.00 1.77
C THR A 263 -11.58 11.92 0.93
N TYR A 264 -12.02 10.86 1.59
CA TYR A 264 -13.04 9.98 1.04
C TYR A 264 -14.15 9.78 2.05
N TYR A 265 -15.36 9.55 1.57
CA TYR A 265 -16.53 9.38 2.39
C TYR A 265 -17.39 8.23 1.88
N GLY A 266 -18.28 7.79 2.75
CA GLY A 266 -19.16 6.67 2.47
C GLY A 266 -20.06 6.36 3.66
N TRP A 267 -20.49 5.11 3.73
CA TRP A 267 -21.30 4.59 4.83
C TRP A 267 -20.96 3.12 5.07
N TYR A 268 -21.37 2.60 6.23
CA TYR A 268 -21.14 1.20 6.58
C TYR A 268 -22.24 0.32 5.99
N VAL A 269 -21.83 -0.78 5.35
CA VAL A 269 -22.71 -1.88 4.90
C VAL A 269 -22.24 -3.14 5.61
N ASN A 270 -23.08 -3.72 6.46
CA ASN A 270 -22.72 -4.90 7.28
C ASN A 270 -21.44 -4.69 8.10
N ASN A 271 -21.29 -3.52 8.75
CA ASN A 271 -20.09 -3.09 9.48
C ASN A 271 -18.82 -2.97 8.63
N LEU A 272 -18.91 -3.05 7.30
CA LEU A 272 -17.80 -2.82 6.38
C LEU A 272 -17.91 -1.43 5.73
N PRO A 273 -16.83 -0.66 5.64
CA PRO A 273 -16.87 0.66 5.02
C PRO A 273 -17.05 0.52 3.50
N ALA A 274 -18.08 1.18 2.98
CA ALA A 274 -18.35 1.31 1.55
C ALA A 274 -18.10 2.75 1.12
N ILE A 275 -17.08 2.96 0.28
CA ILE A 275 -16.72 4.29 -0.22
C ILE A 275 -17.67 4.71 -1.35
N SER A 276 -18.30 5.86 -1.15
CA SER A 276 -19.25 6.47 -2.10
C SER A 276 -18.58 7.51 -2.99
N GLY A 277 -17.54 8.20 -2.50
CA GLY A 277 -16.81 9.17 -3.30
C GLY A 277 -15.62 9.78 -2.59
N LEU A 278 -14.91 10.65 -3.30
CA LEU A 278 -13.82 11.47 -2.81
C LEU A 278 -14.28 12.92 -2.61
N GLY A 279 -13.52 13.69 -1.84
CA GLY A 279 -13.79 15.10 -1.64
C GLY A 279 -12.56 15.90 -1.27
N SER A 280 -12.72 17.22 -1.32
CA SER A 280 -11.69 18.20 -1.00
C SER A 280 -12.03 18.97 0.27
N ILE A 281 -11.06 19.16 1.16
CA ILE A 281 -11.24 19.92 2.40
C ILE A 281 -11.29 21.42 2.09
N LEU A 282 -12.46 22.05 2.25
CA LEU A 282 -12.58 23.52 2.08
C LEU A 282 -12.44 24.26 3.41
N ASP A 283 -12.81 23.62 4.51
CA ASP A 283 -12.66 24.14 5.88
C ASP A 283 -12.55 22.98 6.86
N LYS A 284 -12.26 23.25 8.14
CA LYS A 284 -12.09 22.26 9.21
C LYS A 284 -13.25 21.29 9.38
N ASN A 285 -14.45 21.61 8.89
CA ASN A 285 -15.61 20.72 8.95
C ASN A 285 -16.42 20.69 7.64
N ILE A 286 -15.81 21.09 6.53
CA ILE A 286 -16.48 21.23 5.23
C ILE A 286 -15.69 20.49 4.17
N ILE A 287 -16.37 19.60 3.45
CA ILE A 287 -15.83 18.82 2.33
C ILE A 287 -16.63 19.15 1.07
N LEU A 288 -15.94 19.44 -0.03
CA LEU A 288 -16.53 19.56 -1.37
C LEU A 288 -16.42 18.24 -2.12
N THR A 289 -17.50 17.78 -2.73
CA THR A 289 -17.55 16.56 -3.53
C THR A 289 -18.46 16.73 -4.75
N HIS A 290 -18.61 15.68 -5.55
CA HIS A 290 -19.53 15.61 -6.68
C HIS A 290 -21.00 15.55 -6.23
N PHE A 291 -21.34 14.68 -5.29
CA PHE A 291 -22.70 14.49 -4.80
C PHE A 291 -22.67 13.63 -3.54
N ALA A 292 -23.50 13.95 -2.55
CA ALA A 292 -23.77 13.00 -1.46
C ALA A 292 -25.23 13.14 -1.00
N PRO A 293 -25.88 12.05 -0.61
CA PRO A 293 -27.26 12.10 -0.11
C PRO A 293 -27.34 12.84 1.23
N ASP A 294 -28.34 13.71 1.41
CA ASP A 294 -28.57 14.37 2.69
C ASP A 294 -29.27 13.41 3.68
N LEU A 295 -28.48 12.74 4.51
CA LEU A 295 -28.95 11.74 5.46
C LEU A 295 -29.73 12.35 6.64
N SER A 296 -29.66 13.67 6.82
CA SER A 296 -30.47 14.41 7.79
C SER A 296 -31.92 14.58 7.33
N ASN A 297 -32.19 14.45 6.03
CA ASN A 297 -33.52 14.51 5.47
C ASN A 297 -34.22 13.15 5.58
N SER A 298 -35.29 13.07 6.40
CA SER A 298 -36.03 11.83 6.64
C SER A 298 -36.65 11.23 5.37
N SER A 299 -36.96 12.06 4.37
CA SER A 299 -37.54 11.66 3.08
C SER A 299 -36.52 11.00 2.15
N ILE A 300 -35.23 11.20 2.38
CA ILE A 300 -34.16 10.48 1.68
C ILE A 300 -33.95 9.15 2.39
N ILE A 301 -34.21 8.06 1.68
CA ILE A 301 -34.07 6.69 2.20
C ILE A 301 -32.96 5.99 1.43
N ILE A 302 -31.86 5.72 2.13
CA ILE A 302 -30.77 4.89 1.63
C ILE A 302 -30.76 3.62 2.44
N ARG A 303 -30.65 2.48 1.76
CA ARG A 303 -30.66 1.17 2.38
C ARG A 303 -29.37 0.43 2.14
N ASN A 304 -28.92 -0.32 3.14
CA ASN A 304 -27.81 -1.25 2.98
C ASN A 304 -28.32 -2.58 2.38
N SER A 305 -27.42 -3.56 2.19
CA SER A 305 -27.75 -4.89 1.67
C SER A 305 -28.78 -5.66 2.52
N ASN A 306 -28.90 -5.31 3.80
CA ASN A 306 -29.85 -5.92 4.74
C ASN A 306 -31.18 -5.13 4.81
N ASN A 307 -31.40 -4.20 3.87
CA ASN A 307 -32.58 -3.34 3.82
C ASN A 307 -32.70 -2.34 5.00
N GLU A 308 -31.65 -2.15 5.80
CA GLU A 308 -31.63 -1.21 6.92
C GLU A 308 -31.37 0.21 6.43
N ILE A 309 -32.02 1.20 7.06
CA ILE A 309 -31.92 2.61 6.66
C ILE A 309 -30.60 3.20 7.19
N ILE A 310 -29.80 3.75 6.27
CA ILE A 310 -28.57 4.46 6.56
C ILE A 310 -28.91 5.90 6.93
N ARG A 311 -28.54 6.32 8.14
CA ARG A 311 -28.79 7.66 8.69
C ARG A 311 -27.52 8.43 9.04
N GLU A 312 -26.37 7.81 8.81
CA GLU A 312 -25.06 8.38 9.12
C GLU A 312 -24.03 7.86 8.13
N GLY A 313 -23.19 8.77 7.66
CA GLY A 313 -22.03 8.48 6.84
C GLY A 313 -20.74 8.72 7.60
N TYR A 314 -19.63 8.22 7.05
CA TYR A 314 -18.29 8.50 7.52
C TYR A 314 -17.51 9.32 6.47
N ALA A 315 -16.56 10.11 6.93
CA ALA A 315 -15.56 10.78 6.11
C ALA A 315 -14.19 10.59 6.75
N ILE A 316 -13.17 10.35 5.91
CA ILE A 316 -11.81 10.06 6.35
C ILE A 316 -10.86 11.08 5.74
N TYR A 317 -9.95 11.59 6.57
CA TYR A 317 -9.01 12.63 6.20
C TYR A 317 -7.61 12.37 6.78
N GLY A 318 -6.61 13.05 6.23
CA GLY A 318 -5.25 13.02 6.76
C GLY A 318 -4.52 11.69 6.54
N LEU A 319 -5.03 10.85 5.64
CA LEU A 319 -4.37 9.60 5.28
C LEU A 319 -3.27 9.84 4.25
N LYS A 320 -2.34 8.90 4.24
CA LYS A 320 -1.21 8.83 3.31
C LYS A 320 -1.35 7.70 2.29
N LYS A 321 -2.16 6.70 2.65
CA LYS A 321 -2.47 5.49 1.92
C LYS A 321 -3.95 5.18 2.11
N TYR A 322 -4.53 4.39 1.22
CA TYR A 322 -5.84 3.82 1.44
C TYR A 322 -5.77 2.78 2.56
N ASP A 323 -6.66 2.94 3.53
CA ASP A 323 -6.78 2.07 4.69
C ASP A 323 -8.28 1.76 4.87
N LYS A 324 -8.64 0.48 4.81
CA LYS A 324 -10.02 0.04 4.99
C LYS A 324 -10.48 0.24 6.43
N THR A 325 -9.57 0.16 7.40
CA THR A 325 -9.85 0.34 8.83
C THR A 325 -8.96 1.45 9.40
N PRO A 326 -9.19 2.70 8.99
CA PRO A 326 -8.32 3.81 9.35
C PRO A 326 -8.30 4.05 10.87
N PRO A 327 -7.22 4.65 11.39
CA PRO A 327 -7.13 5.00 12.81
C PRO A 327 -8.27 5.94 13.21
N GLY A 328 -8.87 5.70 14.38
CA GLY A 328 -10.10 6.37 14.81
C GLY A 328 -10.07 7.90 14.77
N GLY A 329 -8.91 8.54 15.02
CA GLY A 329 -8.76 9.99 14.97
C GLY A 329 -8.88 10.62 13.56
N SER A 330 -8.87 9.81 12.51
CA SER A 330 -9.03 10.23 11.11
C SER A 330 -10.45 10.04 10.58
N VAL A 331 -11.35 9.41 11.35
CA VAL A 331 -12.72 9.10 10.94
C VAL A 331 -13.68 10.09 11.58
N LEU A 332 -14.49 10.77 10.77
CA LEU A 332 -15.53 11.70 11.21
C LEU A 332 -16.89 11.23 10.71
N THR A 333 -17.95 11.50 11.45
CA THR A 333 -19.33 11.26 11.00
C THR A 333 -19.89 12.47 10.27
N TRP A 334 -20.88 12.23 9.41
CA TRP A 334 -21.65 13.29 8.77
C TRP A 334 -23.07 12.82 8.48
N ARG A 335 -23.98 13.80 8.42
CA ARG A 335 -25.38 13.59 8.01
C ARG A 335 -25.90 14.67 7.07
N MET A 336 -25.35 15.89 7.18
CA MET A 336 -25.85 17.05 6.46
C MET A 336 -25.10 17.25 5.15
N VAL A 337 -25.86 17.36 4.06
CA VAL A 337 -25.32 17.65 2.73
C VAL A 337 -26.14 18.74 2.03
N LYS A 338 -25.47 19.62 1.30
CA LYS A 338 -26.09 20.51 0.31
C LYS A 338 -25.61 20.12 -1.09
N ASN A 339 -26.50 19.63 -1.94
CA ASN A 339 -26.21 19.40 -3.36
C ASN A 339 -26.73 20.56 -4.20
N PHE A 340 -26.06 20.86 -5.30
CA PHE A 340 -26.54 21.84 -6.26
C PHE A 340 -27.82 21.35 -6.96
N LEU A 341 -27.80 20.10 -7.43
CA LEU A 341 -29.01 19.44 -7.96
C LEU A 341 -29.74 18.70 -6.86
N ILE A 342 -31.04 18.92 -6.76
CA ILE A 342 -31.93 18.20 -5.84
C ILE A 342 -32.46 16.97 -6.56
N VAL A 343 -31.62 15.95 -6.67
CA VAL A 343 -31.90 14.68 -7.35
C VAL A 343 -31.41 13.51 -6.50
N SER A 344 -32.00 12.33 -6.68
CA SER A 344 -31.55 11.10 -6.02
C SER A 344 -30.30 10.51 -6.65
N LYS A 345 -30.15 10.66 -7.97
CA LYS A 345 -28.99 10.26 -8.74
C LYS A 345 -28.72 11.32 -9.81
N PRO A 346 -27.54 11.97 -9.80
CA PRO A 346 -27.22 12.96 -10.82
C PRO A 346 -26.96 12.31 -12.17
N ASP A 347 -27.38 12.98 -13.23
CA ASP A 347 -27.01 12.64 -14.61
C ASP A 347 -25.49 12.89 -14.82
N PRO A 348 -24.75 11.97 -15.46
CA PRO A 348 -23.32 12.11 -15.72
C PRO A 348 -22.89 13.39 -16.44
N LEU A 349 -23.74 13.88 -17.35
CA LEU A 349 -23.50 15.04 -18.19
C LEU A 349 -23.96 16.36 -17.56
N GLN A 350 -24.67 16.27 -16.43
CA GLN A 350 -25.13 17.42 -15.65
C GLN A 350 -24.14 17.79 -14.55
N ILE A 351 -24.43 18.90 -13.87
CA ILE A 351 -23.59 19.42 -12.79
C ILE A 351 -23.67 18.54 -11.56
N GLN A 352 -22.49 18.12 -11.08
CA GLN A 352 -22.36 17.34 -9.87
C GLN A 352 -21.44 18.10 -8.93
N ILE A 353 -22.06 18.84 -8.00
CA ILE A 353 -21.35 19.45 -6.89
C ILE A 353 -22.18 19.40 -5.61
N GLY A 354 -21.54 19.01 -4.52
CA GLY A 354 -22.15 18.86 -3.20
C GLY A 354 -21.18 19.22 -2.08
N ILE A 355 -21.73 19.65 -0.94
CA ILE A 355 -20.99 20.08 0.24
C ILE A 355 -21.43 19.23 1.42
N ILE A 356 -20.50 18.44 1.96
CA ILE A 356 -20.70 17.64 3.17
C ILE A 356 -20.21 18.47 4.36
N LYS A 357 -21.04 18.54 5.40
CA LYS A 357 -20.64 19.03 6.72
C LYS A 357 -20.39 17.83 7.63
N VAL A 358 -19.15 17.68 8.09
CA VAL A 358 -18.79 16.69 9.12
C VAL A 358 -19.11 17.24 10.50
N ASP A 359 -19.43 16.33 11.42
CA ASP A 359 -19.95 16.67 12.75
C ASP A 359 -18.87 17.29 13.66
N GLU A 360 -17.63 16.85 13.50
CA GLU A 360 -16.47 17.30 14.26
C GLU A 360 -15.43 18.02 13.36
N ASN A 361 -14.55 18.82 13.99
CA ASN A 361 -13.49 19.51 13.25
C ASN A 361 -12.31 18.58 12.97
N MET A 362 -11.89 18.53 11.71
CA MET A 362 -10.62 17.98 11.26
C MET A 362 -9.43 18.68 11.94
N ILE A 363 -8.41 17.89 12.29
CA ILE A 363 -7.15 18.39 12.84
C ILE A 363 -6.19 18.73 11.70
N LEU A 364 -6.05 20.01 11.37
CA LEU A 364 -5.27 20.48 10.21
C LEU A 364 -3.81 20.87 10.52
N LYS A 365 -3.37 20.79 11.78
CA LYS A 365 -2.09 21.36 12.23
C LYS A 365 -0.85 20.51 11.92
N SER A 366 -1.02 19.25 11.51
CA SER A 366 0.08 18.27 11.44
C SER A 366 0.67 18.06 10.04
N GLY A 367 0.29 18.87 9.05
CA GLY A 367 0.70 18.68 7.63
C GLY A 367 0.14 17.41 6.97
N LYS A 368 -0.72 16.66 7.67
CA LYS A 368 -1.42 15.49 7.12
C LYS A 368 -2.69 15.90 6.37
N ALA A 369 -3.33 16.97 6.82
CA ALA A 369 -4.55 17.51 6.23
C ALA A 369 -4.47 19.04 6.21
N ALA A 370 -4.98 19.64 5.15
CA ALA A 370 -5.00 21.09 4.95
C ALA A 370 -6.24 21.49 4.15
N THR A 371 -6.62 22.77 4.22
CA THR A 371 -7.68 23.31 3.37
C THR A 371 -7.12 23.66 1.99
N ILE A 372 -7.89 23.36 0.95
CA ILE A 372 -7.64 23.88 -0.39
C ILE A 372 -8.40 25.18 -0.60
N LYS A 373 -7.77 26.16 -1.24
CA LYS A 373 -8.41 27.44 -1.54
C LYS A 373 -9.44 27.27 -2.65
N LEU A 374 -10.62 27.84 -2.43
CA LEU A 374 -11.67 27.87 -3.43
C LEU A 374 -11.29 28.84 -4.58
N PRO A 375 -11.37 28.40 -5.84
CA PRO A 375 -11.00 29.22 -7.00
C PRO A 375 -12.01 30.34 -7.26
N LYS A 376 -11.54 31.57 -7.48
CA LYS A 376 -12.40 32.71 -7.88
C LYS A 376 -12.54 32.89 -9.39
N GLN A 377 -11.60 32.32 -10.14
CA GLN A 377 -11.47 32.52 -11.57
C GLN A 377 -11.12 31.21 -12.27
N GLU A 378 -11.30 31.21 -13.57
CA GLU A 378 -10.90 30.11 -14.44
C GLU A 378 -9.38 29.87 -14.35
N PRO A 379 -8.91 28.61 -14.39
CA PRO A 379 -7.51 28.30 -14.67
C PRO A 379 -7.00 28.96 -15.97
N GLU A 380 -5.74 29.41 -15.99
CA GLU A 380 -5.08 29.94 -17.20
C GLU A 380 -4.86 28.85 -18.28
N ASP A 381 -4.73 29.18 -19.57
CA ASP A 381 -4.87 28.22 -20.69
C ASP A 381 -3.68 27.26 -20.97
N LYS A 382 -2.73 27.05 -20.05
CA LYS A 382 -1.56 26.16 -20.27
C LYS A 382 -1.15 25.36 -19.03
N LEU A 383 -2.10 24.72 -18.36
CA LEU A 383 -1.81 24.10 -17.06
C LEU A 383 -1.54 22.61 -17.17
N LYS A 384 -0.49 22.22 -16.45
CA LYS A 384 -0.36 20.85 -15.97
C LYS A 384 -1.49 20.58 -14.98
N CYS A 385 -2.37 19.66 -15.33
CA CYS A 385 -3.45 19.21 -14.48
C CYS A 385 -3.16 17.82 -13.91
N ILE A 386 -3.52 17.63 -12.65
CA ILE A 386 -3.39 16.35 -11.95
C ILE A 386 -4.71 16.01 -11.26
N VAL A 387 -5.01 14.72 -11.19
CA VAL A 387 -6.09 14.19 -10.34
C VAL A 387 -5.46 13.57 -9.11
N VAL A 388 -5.93 13.96 -7.93
CA VAL A 388 -5.52 13.34 -6.66
C VAL A 388 -6.54 12.26 -6.30
N HIS A 389 -6.11 11.01 -6.17
CA HIS A 389 -7.03 9.89 -5.99
C HIS A 389 -6.45 8.74 -5.15
N ILE A 390 -7.33 7.81 -4.82
CA ILE A 390 -6.99 6.52 -4.21
C ILE A 390 -7.34 5.40 -5.19
N ARG A 391 -6.54 4.33 -5.14
CA ARG A 391 -6.94 3.03 -5.66
C ARG A 391 -7.53 2.27 -4.47
N LYS A 392 -8.69 1.62 -4.63
CA LYS A 392 -9.39 0.88 -3.55
C LYS A 392 -8.66 -0.43 -3.19
N VAL A 393 -7.35 -0.35 -3.03
CA VAL A 393 -6.45 -1.45 -2.73
C VAL A 393 -5.72 -1.09 -1.46
N GLU A 394 -5.89 -1.92 -0.44
CA GLU A 394 -5.35 -1.69 0.90
C GLU A 394 -3.85 -1.37 0.84
N ASN A 395 -3.41 -0.43 1.66
CA ASN A 395 -2.03 0.05 1.74
C ASN A 395 -1.48 0.77 0.50
N GLU A 396 -2.23 0.93 -0.59
CA GLU A 396 -1.77 1.73 -1.72
C GLU A 396 -1.72 3.22 -1.34
N PRO A 397 -0.62 3.94 -1.66
CA PRO A 397 -0.52 5.35 -1.36
C PRO A 397 -1.57 6.16 -2.14
N ILE A 398 -1.86 7.36 -1.67
CA ILE A 398 -2.58 8.36 -2.48
C ILE A 398 -1.70 8.68 -3.70
N VAL A 399 -2.32 8.87 -4.88
CA VAL A 399 -1.60 9.07 -6.14
C VAL A 399 -2.04 10.39 -6.80
N GLU A 400 -1.08 11.06 -7.44
CA GLU A 400 -1.32 12.16 -8.38
C GLU A 400 -1.08 11.66 -9.81
N THR A 401 -2.14 11.65 -10.61
CA THR A 401 -2.07 11.25 -12.03
C THR A 401 -2.25 12.46 -12.92
N GLU A 402 -1.35 12.64 -13.89
CA GLU A 402 -1.42 13.72 -14.87
C GLU A 402 -2.58 13.48 -15.85
N VAL A 403 -3.33 14.54 -16.12
CA VAL A 403 -4.48 14.52 -17.03
C VAL A 403 -4.46 15.70 -17.98
N THR A 404 -5.01 15.49 -19.16
CA THR A 404 -5.15 16.51 -20.19
C THR A 404 -6.60 16.96 -20.24
N ILE A 405 -6.84 18.26 -20.03
CA ILE A 405 -8.18 18.84 -20.22
C ILE A 405 -8.48 18.89 -21.71
N VAL A 406 -9.64 18.37 -22.09
CA VAL A 406 -10.12 18.39 -23.47
C VAL A 406 -10.76 19.74 -23.75
N GLU A 407 -10.44 20.30 -24.91
CA GLU A 407 -11.06 21.52 -25.41
C GLU A 407 -12.59 21.40 -25.40
N LYS A 408 -13.29 22.43 -24.93
CA LYS A 408 -14.74 22.37 -24.69
C LYS A 408 -15.56 21.96 -25.91
N SER A 409 -15.19 22.43 -27.09
CA SER A 409 -15.83 22.09 -28.38
C SER A 409 -15.80 20.57 -28.64
N LYS A 410 -14.61 19.98 -28.62
CA LYS A 410 -14.37 18.53 -28.79
C LYS A 410 -15.02 17.72 -27.68
N CYS A 411 -14.98 18.24 -26.46
CA CYS A 411 -15.59 17.62 -25.31
C CYS A 411 -17.11 17.45 -25.48
N VAL A 412 -17.80 18.48 -26.00
CA VAL A 412 -19.24 18.45 -26.28
C VAL A 412 -19.57 17.57 -27.50
N GLU A 413 -18.69 17.51 -28.50
CA GLU A 413 -18.83 16.60 -29.64
C GLU A 413 -18.81 15.14 -29.19
N GLN A 414 -17.88 14.79 -28.29
CA GLN A 414 -17.72 13.42 -27.76
C GLN A 414 -18.75 13.09 -26.67
N LEU A 415 -19.23 14.09 -25.94
CA LEU A 415 -20.26 13.96 -24.90
C LEU A 415 -21.45 14.90 -25.20
N PRO A 416 -22.31 14.56 -26.18
CA PRO A 416 -23.48 15.38 -26.51
C PRO A 416 -24.39 15.57 -25.30
N GLY A 417 -24.70 16.83 -24.97
CA GLY A 417 -25.51 17.18 -23.79
C GLY A 417 -24.71 17.54 -22.54
N LEU A 418 -23.38 17.54 -22.61
CA LEU A 418 -22.53 18.00 -21.50
C LEU A 418 -22.83 19.45 -21.12
N HIS A 419 -23.10 19.67 -19.84
CA HIS A 419 -23.44 20.98 -19.29
C HIS A 419 -22.35 22.05 -19.57
N SER A 420 -22.76 23.31 -19.76
CA SER A 420 -21.86 24.43 -20.11
C SER A 420 -20.77 24.69 -19.06
N HIS A 421 -21.08 24.48 -17.78
CA HIS A 421 -20.15 24.60 -16.64
C HIS A 421 -19.39 23.31 -16.28
N ALA A 422 -19.26 22.37 -17.22
CA ALA A 422 -18.45 21.17 -17.08
C ALA A 422 -17.35 21.13 -18.15
N PHE A 423 -16.22 20.50 -17.82
CA PHE A 423 -15.20 20.09 -18.77
C PHE A 423 -15.10 18.58 -18.81
N CYS A 424 -14.26 18.06 -19.69
CA CYS A 424 -13.85 16.67 -19.64
C CYS A 424 -12.35 16.54 -19.86
N PHE A 425 -11.82 15.38 -19.52
CA PHE A 425 -10.38 15.13 -19.49
C PHE A 425 -10.04 13.69 -19.88
N HIS A 426 -8.80 13.49 -20.33
CA HIS A 426 -8.19 12.18 -20.52
C HIS A 426 -7.00 11.97 -19.57
N VAL A 427 -6.65 10.72 -19.32
CA VAL A 427 -5.38 10.37 -18.67
C VAL A 427 -4.26 10.67 -19.66
N SER A 428 -3.21 11.37 -19.25
CA SER A 428 -2.13 11.78 -20.18
C SER A 428 -1.12 10.66 -20.51
N ASP A 429 -1.26 9.47 -19.92
CA ASP A 429 -0.37 8.33 -20.12
C ASP A 429 -1.13 7.24 -20.89
N ASP A 430 -0.83 7.11 -22.19
CA ASP A 430 -1.50 6.25 -23.18
C ASP A 430 -1.09 4.77 -23.09
N ASN A 431 -0.65 4.29 -21.93
CA ASN A 431 -0.44 2.85 -21.76
C ASN A 431 -1.80 2.13 -21.67
N ASP A 432 -2.13 1.32 -22.68
CA ASP A 432 -3.41 0.59 -22.90
C ASP A 432 -4.01 -0.17 -21.68
N GLU A 433 -3.26 -0.33 -20.58
CA GLU A 433 -3.69 -1.02 -19.37
C GLU A 433 -4.41 -0.12 -18.35
N MET A 434 -4.36 1.22 -18.47
CA MET A 434 -4.93 2.13 -17.47
C MET A 434 -5.81 3.22 -18.09
N ASN A 435 -7.10 3.23 -17.75
CA ASN A 435 -8.04 4.27 -18.16
C ASN A 435 -8.72 4.94 -16.97
N HIS A 436 -9.32 6.11 -17.20
CA HIS A 436 -10.00 6.93 -16.19
C HIS A 436 -11.13 6.19 -15.44
N CYS A 437 -11.78 5.19 -16.04
CA CYS A 437 -12.83 4.39 -15.40
C CYS A 437 -12.28 3.49 -14.29
N THR A 438 -11.07 2.98 -14.47
CA THR A 438 -10.44 2.06 -13.52
C THR A 438 -9.71 2.76 -12.38
N ILE A 439 -9.19 3.98 -12.62
CA ILE A 439 -8.31 4.67 -11.67
C ILE A 439 -8.99 5.80 -10.89
N PHE A 440 -10.01 6.45 -11.44
CA PHE A 440 -10.62 7.62 -10.79
C PHE A 440 -11.96 7.30 -10.16
N LEU A 441 -12.05 7.57 -8.87
CA LEU A 441 -13.32 7.65 -8.15
C LEU A 441 -13.99 9.00 -8.38
N THR A 442 -15.31 9.01 -8.23
CA THR A 442 -16.12 10.23 -8.30
C THR A 442 -15.76 11.18 -7.15
N GLY A 443 -15.93 12.48 -7.38
CA GLY A 443 -15.57 13.50 -6.40
C GLY A 443 -14.06 13.78 -6.28
N ALA A 444 -13.21 13.07 -7.04
CA ALA A 444 -11.77 13.32 -7.04
C ALA A 444 -11.48 14.76 -7.48
N PRO A 445 -10.59 15.50 -6.78
CA PRO A 445 -10.20 16.83 -7.22
C PRO A 445 -9.23 16.78 -8.39
N ILE A 446 -9.52 17.61 -9.39
CA ILE A 446 -8.58 17.96 -10.45
C ILE A 446 -7.95 19.31 -10.10
N LEU A 447 -6.62 19.31 -10.02
CA LEU A 447 -5.81 20.46 -9.68
C LEU A 447 -5.00 20.87 -10.90
N CYS A 448 -5.20 22.10 -11.37
CA CYS A 448 -4.39 22.66 -12.44
C CYS A 448 -3.56 23.80 -11.87
N ASN A 449 -2.23 23.75 -12.01
CA ASN A 449 -1.31 24.69 -11.33
C ASN A 449 -1.54 24.85 -9.82
N ASN A 450 -1.85 23.74 -9.12
CA ASN A 450 -2.20 23.69 -7.69
C ASN A 450 -3.51 24.42 -7.30
N GLN A 451 -4.32 24.85 -8.27
CA GLN A 451 -5.65 25.41 -8.03
C GLN A 451 -6.72 24.32 -8.21
N LEU A 452 -7.70 24.26 -7.30
CA LEU A 452 -8.83 23.37 -7.45
C LEU A 452 -9.67 23.78 -8.64
N THR A 453 -9.58 23.04 -9.74
CA THR A 453 -10.22 23.40 -11.02
C THR A 453 -11.56 22.70 -11.18
N CYS A 454 -11.57 21.39 -10.97
CA CYS A 454 -12.70 20.53 -11.32
C CYS A 454 -12.92 19.45 -10.27
N ILE A 455 -14.15 18.95 -10.18
CA ILE A 455 -14.50 17.75 -9.41
C ILE A 455 -14.98 16.68 -10.38
N VAL A 456 -14.40 15.47 -10.31
CA VAL A 456 -14.76 14.36 -11.20
C VAL A 456 -16.21 13.93 -10.99
N ASN A 457 -17.00 13.90 -12.06
CA ASN A 457 -18.40 13.47 -12.00
C ASN A 457 -18.51 11.93 -11.90
N ASP A 458 -19.67 11.46 -11.43
CA ASP A 458 -20.15 10.10 -11.66
C ASP A 458 -20.42 9.91 -13.16
N PRO A 459 -19.67 9.01 -13.83
CA PRO A 459 -19.85 8.77 -15.26
C PRO A 459 -21.11 7.93 -15.56
N GLY A 460 -21.79 7.38 -14.55
CA GLY A 460 -22.83 6.38 -14.77
C GLY A 460 -22.20 5.11 -15.38
N GLN A 461 -22.52 4.82 -16.64
CA GLN A 461 -21.78 3.80 -17.38
C GLN A 461 -20.49 4.42 -17.94
N CYS A 462 -19.36 4.02 -17.35
CA CYS A 462 -18.06 4.57 -17.74
C CYS A 462 -17.54 3.88 -19.01
N VAL A 463 -17.22 4.68 -20.02
CA VAL A 463 -16.62 4.23 -21.29
C VAL A 463 -15.14 4.68 -21.31
N PRO A 464 -14.17 3.75 -21.34
CA PRO A 464 -12.73 4.07 -21.29
C PRO A 464 -12.25 5.06 -22.36
N ASP A 465 -12.75 4.92 -23.58
CA ASP A 465 -12.26 5.67 -24.76
C ASP A 465 -12.87 7.08 -24.87
N LEU A 466 -13.93 7.36 -24.11
CA LEU A 466 -14.53 8.69 -24.04
C LEU A 466 -13.89 9.49 -22.90
N PRO A 467 -13.79 10.83 -23.02
CA PRO A 467 -13.26 11.65 -21.96
C PRO A 467 -14.18 11.64 -20.74
N ARG A 468 -13.62 11.83 -19.55
CA ARG A 468 -14.40 11.83 -18.31
C ARG A 468 -14.93 13.23 -18.00
N PRO A 469 -16.24 13.43 -17.78
CA PRO A 469 -16.76 14.73 -17.39
C PRO A 469 -16.36 15.11 -15.95
N CYS A 470 -16.22 16.41 -15.71
CA CYS A 470 -15.96 16.99 -14.41
C CYS A 470 -16.63 18.38 -14.29
N THR A 471 -17.04 18.74 -13.08
CA THR A 471 -17.72 20.00 -12.78
C THR A 471 -16.72 21.12 -12.43
N LEU A 472 -16.79 22.27 -13.11
CA LEU A 472 -15.88 23.40 -12.91
C LEU A 472 -16.17 24.13 -11.59
N VAL A 473 -15.24 24.09 -10.64
CA VAL A 473 -15.47 24.61 -9.28
C VAL A 473 -15.65 26.12 -9.24
N TYR A 474 -14.89 26.88 -10.03
CA TYR A 474 -14.95 28.35 -10.00
C TYR A 474 -16.32 28.91 -10.43
N LYS A 475 -17.03 28.20 -11.33
CA LYS A 475 -18.38 28.57 -11.76
C LYS A 475 -19.40 28.52 -10.62
N PHE A 476 -19.10 27.77 -9.56
CA PHE A 476 -19.96 27.62 -8.38
C PHE A 476 -19.43 28.33 -7.14
N TYR A 477 -18.43 29.23 -7.28
CA TYR A 477 -17.77 29.90 -6.15
C TYR A 477 -18.76 30.55 -5.17
N GLU A 478 -19.72 31.33 -5.65
CA GLU A 478 -20.69 32.00 -4.77
C GLU A 478 -21.70 31.03 -4.17
N TRP A 479 -22.19 30.06 -4.96
CA TRP A 479 -23.08 29.01 -4.43
C TRP A 479 -22.42 28.24 -3.28
N ILE A 480 -21.14 27.86 -3.46
CA ILE A 480 -20.37 27.15 -2.43
C ILE A 480 -20.23 28.02 -1.18
N LYS A 481 -19.85 29.29 -1.32
CA LYS A 481 -19.69 30.21 -0.18
C LYS A 481 -20.97 30.41 0.62
N VAL A 482 -22.09 30.61 -0.04
CA VAL A 482 -23.40 30.79 0.62
C VAL A 482 -23.76 29.54 1.41
N ASN A 483 -23.68 28.36 0.78
CA ASN A 483 -24.05 27.11 1.43
C ASN A 483 -23.10 26.71 2.56
N ILE A 484 -21.82 27.06 2.50
CA ILE A 484 -20.89 26.90 3.63
C ILE A 484 -21.34 27.74 4.83
N LYS A 485 -21.77 28.99 4.60
CA LYS A 485 -22.27 29.85 5.68
C LYS A 485 -23.53 29.29 6.31
N GLU A 486 -24.48 28.84 5.49
CA GLU A 486 -25.73 28.20 5.97
C GLU A 486 -25.45 26.93 6.77
N LEU A 487 -24.57 26.06 6.27
CA LEU A 487 -24.17 24.83 6.95
C LEU A 487 -23.46 25.12 8.28
N LYS A 488 -22.68 26.20 8.37
CA LYS A 488 -22.07 26.61 9.64
C LYS A 488 -23.07 27.21 10.62
N ALA A 489 -24.06 27.95 10.14
CA ALA A 489 -25.11 28.55 10.96
C ALA A 489 -26.08 27.51 11.52
N SER A 490 -26.34 26.44 10.77
CA SER A 490 -27.11 25.28 11.24
C SER A 490 -26.28 24.48 12.23
N SER A 491 -26.23 24.92 13.49
CA SER A 491 -25.68 24.11 14.58
C SER A 491 -26.44 22.78 14.64
N PRO A 492 -25.77 21.64 14.92
CA PRO A 492 -26.53 20.43 15.24
C PRO A 492 -27.41 20.75 16.46
N PRO A 493 -28.62 20.17 16.59
CA PRO A 493 -29.27 20.13 17.89
C PRO A 493 -28.25 19.54 18.84
N ARG A 494 -27.91 20.26 19.92
CA ARG A 494 -27.29 19.65 21.08
C ARG A 494 -28.26 18.57 21.55
N LEU A 495 -28.14 17.35 21.04
CA LEU A 495 -28.53 16.19 21.80
C LEU A 495 -27.63 16.27 23.02
N LEU A 496 -28.23 16.75 24.12
CA LEU A 496 -27.80 16.42 25.46
C LEU A 496 -27.45 14.94 25.40
N ARG A 497 -26.16 14.60 25.36
CA ARG A 497 -25.67 13.34 25.87
C ARG A 497 -26.00 13.40 27.36
N THR A 498 -27.26 13.12 27.69
CA THR A 498 -27.67 12.75 29.03
C THR A 498 -26.82 11.55 29.36
N PHE A 499 -25.92 11.75 30.31
CA PHE A 499 -25.31 10.71 31.13
C PHE A 499 -26.41 9.72 31.53
N SER A 500 -26.53 8.64 30.75
CA SER A 500 -27.38 7.48 31.02
C SER A 500 -26.51 6.23 30.95
N ARG A 501 -25.35 6.30 31.59
CA ARG A 501 -24.58 5.13 32.03
C ARG A 501 -24.13 5.45 33.45
N ASN A 502 -24.56 4.58 34.39
CA ASN A 502 -24.34 4.60 35.85
C ASN A 502 -25.49 5.06 36.77
N ILE A 503 -26.74 4.68 36.49
CA ILE A 503 -27.77 4.49 37.55
C ILE A 503 -28.50 3.15 37.33
N TYR A 504 -27.74 2.08 37.08
CA TYR A 504 -28.25 0.69 37.07
C TYR A 504 -27.36 -0.25 37.92
N LEU A 505 -26.65 0.32 38.90
CA LEU A 505 -25.80 -0.45 39.82
C LEU A 505 -25.93 -0.04 41.30
N PHE A 506 -26.95 0.75 41.67
CA PHE A 506 -27.20 1.12 43.07
C PHE A 506 -28.58 0.71 43.62
N SER A 507 -29.42 0.01 42.85
CA SER A 507 -30.71 -0.50 43.33
C SER A 507 -30.71 -1.99 43.71
N VAL A 508 -29.56 -2.67 43.72
CA VAL A 508 -29.43 -4.09 44.11
C VAL A 508 -28.73 -4.29 45.47
N ILE A 509 -28.34 -3.22 46.17
CA ILE A 509 -27.72 -3.31 47.52
C ILE A 509 -28.69 -2.96 48.66
N PHE A 510 -29.96 -2.63 48.34
CA PHE A 510 -30.97 -2.31 49.38
C PHE A 510 -32.05 -3.38 49.59
N TYR A 511 -31.89 -4.59 49.03
CA TYR A 511 -32.85 -5.70 49.20
C TYR A 511 -32.29 -6.97 49.86
N THR A 512 -31.15 -6.88 50.55
CA THR A 512 -30.58 -7.99 51.35
C THR A 512 -30.34 -7.66 52.83
N HIS A 513 -30.99 -6.61 53.35
CA HIS A 513 -31.00 -6.32 54.79
C HIS A 513 -32.39 -6.12 55.41
N LEU A 514 -33.45 -6.65 54.77
CA LEU A 514 -34.79 -6.69 55.36
C LEU A 514 -35.41 -8.10 55.35
N PHE A 515 -34.58 -9.11 55.63
CA PHE A 515 -35.01 -10.47 55.99
C PHE A 515 -34.04 -11.05 57.03
N LEU A 516 -33.91 -10.36 58.16
CA LEU A 516 -33.37 -10.85 59.43
C LEU A 516 -33.70 -9.79 60.48
N ILE A 517 -34.95 -9.82 60.94
CA ILE A 517 -35.54 -9.38 62.23
C ILE A 517 -37.05 -9.27 61.95
N LEU A 518 -37.72 -10.42 62.03
CA LEU A 518 -39.02 -10.69 62.66
C LEU A 518 -39.37 -12.16 62.43
#